data_AF-A0A839Q5B1-F1
#
_entry.id   AF-A0A839Q5B1-F1
#
_cell.length_a   1.000
_cell.length_b   1.000
_cell.length_c   1.000
_cell.angle_alpha   90.00
_cell.angle_beta   90.00
_cell.angle_gamma   90.00
#
_symmetry.space_group_name_H-M   'P 1'
#
loop_
_entity.id
_entity.type
_entity.pdbx_description
1 polymer ?
#
loop_
_entity_poly.entity_id
_entity_poly.type
_entity_poly.pdbx_seq_one_letter_code
_entity_poly.pdbx_strand_id
1 'polypeptide(L)'
;MLSRIALALTGAAAALVAPGTAAAQPNVNAQPNVNAMAPANPKDYSANDGSWYVFSALDGVTCVLDRGSGSYGCSGPLPAAPNGANLVTGNVGGGVGFASSAQPMYGYVENAPALPPNSRLSFKTVSCGNDGFATSCVNTLNQSGFVISPTGTFAF
;
A
#
# COMPACT_ATOMS: atom_id res chain seq x y z
N MET A 1 65.55 43.05 -8.90
CA MET A 1 64.43 42.79 -7.97
C MET A 1 63.90 41.41 -8.34
N LEU A 2 64.34 40.34 -7.66
CA LEU A 2 63.53 39.56 -6.70
C LEU A 2 62.05 39.44 -7.16
N SER A 3 61.53 38.26 -7.49
CA SER A 3 61.44 37.14 -6.56
C SER A 3 61.34 35.77 -7.23
N ARG A 4 61.97 34.81 -6.57
CA ARG A 4 61.79 33.35 -6.72
C ARG A 4 60.45 32.94 -6.10
N ILE A 5 59.87 31.83 -6.54
CA ILE A 5 59.48 30.67 -5.71
C ILE A 5 58.79 29.63 -6.59
N ALA A 6 59.46 28.49 -6.74
CA ALA A 6 58.85 27.22 -7.08
C ALA A 6 58.47 26.52 -5.76
N LEU A 7 57.26 25.95 -5.67
CA LEU A 7 56.94 24.89 -4.73
C LEU A 7 56.11 23.82 -5.45
N ALA A 8 56.69 22.64 -5.56
CA ALA A 8 56.02 21.35 -5.76
C ALA A 8 55.52 20.80 -4.41
N LEU A 9 54.86 19.62 -4.43
CA LEU A 9 54.24 18.82 -3.34
C LEU A 9 52.72 19.04 -3.29
N THR A 10 51.79 18.07 -3.30
CA THR A 10 51.71 16.63 -2.94
C THR A 10 50.33 16.14 -3.42
N GLY A 11 50.11 14.93 -3.95
CA GLY A 11 49.90 13.71 -3.15
C GLY A 11 48.41 13.41 -2.88
N ALA A 12 47.83 12.53 -3.71
CA ALA A 12 46.70 11.59 -3.53
C ALA A 12 45.53 11.87 -2.54
N ALA A 13 44.31 11.85 -3.07
CA ALA A 13 43.22 10.95 -2.62
C ALA A 13 42.04 11.03 -3.62
N ALA A 14 41.99 10.11 -4.59
CA ALA A 14 40.78 9.87 -5.35
C ALA A 14 39.78 9.16 -4.43
N ALA A 15 38.86 9.92 -3.82
CA ALA A 15 37.71 9.33 -3.16
C ALA A 15 36.85 8.67 -4.23
N LEU A 16 36.92 7.34 -4.32
CA LEU A 16 35.97 6.51 -5.05
C LEU A 16 34.61 6.68 -4.38
N VAL A 17 33.83 7.65 -4.85
CA VAL A 17 32.42 7.77 -4.49
C VAL A 17 31.72 6.61 -5.19
N ALA A 18 31.53 5.51 -4.46
CA ALA A 18 30.68 4.43 -4.93
C ALA A 18 29.29 5.03 -5.23
N PRO A 19 28.73 4.85 -6.44
CA PRO A 19 27.37 5.27 -6.70
C PRO A 19 26.47 4.50 -5.75
N GLY A 20 25.84 5.22 -4.82
CA GLY A 20 24.79 4.67 -3.99
C GLY A 20 23.77 4.01 -4.90
N THR A 21 23.47 2.74 -4.64
CA THR A 21 22.42 2.02 -5.36
C THR A 21 21.12 2.75 -5.11
N ALA A 22 20.67 3.54 -6.08
CA ALA A 22 19.32 4.06 -6.10
C ALA A 22 18.40 2.84 -6.19
N ALA A 23 17.81 2.44 -5.07
CA ALA A 23 16.64 1.58 -5.10
C ALA A 23 15.61 2.30 -5.98
N ALA A 24 15.22 1.66 -7.09
CA ALA A 24 14.20 2.22 -7.97
C ALA A 24 12.97 2.53 -7.12
N GLN A 25 12.62 3.81 -6.97
CA GLN A 25 11.36 4.21 -6.35
C GLN A 25 10.24 3.50 -7.14
N PRO A 26 9.30 2.82 -6.47
CA PRO A 26 8.15 2.23 -7.15
C PRO A 26 7.53 3.28 -8.08
N ASN A 27 7.27 2.90 -9.33
CA ASN A 27 6.64 3.79 -10.29
C ASN A 27 5.23 4.12 -9.79
N VAL A 28 5.11 5.23 -9.04
CA VAL A 28 3.84 5.76 -8.51
C VAL A 28 2.86 6.14 -9.62
N ASN A 29 3.30 6.26 -10.87
CA ASN A 29 2.43 6.54 -12.01
C ASN A 29 1.76 5.27 -12.58
N ALA A 30 2.16 4.07 -12.16
CA ALA A 30 1.46 2.84 -12.49
C ALA A 30 0.41 2.55 -11.39
N GLN A 31 -0.64 3.37 -11.32
CA GLN A 31 -1.77 3.09 -10.43
C GLN A 31 -2.37 1.72 -10.79
N PRO A 32 -2.60 0.84 -9.81
CA PRO A 32 -3.20 -0.47 -10.07
C PRO A 32 -4.57 -0.33 -10.74
N ASN A 33 -4.77 -1.01 -11.86
CA ASN A 33 -6.08 -1.06 -12.51
C ASN A 33 -6.93 -2.18 -11.89
N VAL A 34 -7.33 -1.98 -10.63
CA VAL A 34 -8.19 -2.93 -9.90
C VAL A 34 -9.51 -3.18 -10.63
N ASN A 35 -10.02 -2.17 -11.34
CA ASN A 35 -11.27 -2.25 -12.10
C ASN A 35 -11.17 -3.07 -13.39
N ALA A 36 -10.00 -3.60 -13.75
CA ALA A 36 -9.86 -4.60 -14.81
C ALA A 36 -9.98 -6.04 -14.31
N MET A 37 -9.88 -6.28 -12.99
CA MET A 37 -9.90 -7.62 -12.38
C MET A 37 -11.30 -8.23 -12.38
N ALA A 38 -11.44 -9.55 -12.36
CA ALA A 38 -12.76 -10.20 -12.33
C ALA A 38 -13.48 -9.92 -10.99
N PRO A 39 -14.78 -9.59 -10.97
CA PRO A 39 -15.51 -9.42 -9.73
C PRO A 39 -15.67 -10.76 -9.01
N ALA A 40 -15.27 -10.81 -7.74
CA ALA A 40 -15.62 -11.90 -6.83
C ALA A 40 -17.08 -11.76 -6.39
N ASN A 41 -17.71 -12.87 -6.00
CA ASN A 41 -19.09 -12.86 -5.50
C ASN A 41 -19.10 -12.23 -4.08
N PRO A 42 -19.72 -11.06 -3.87
CA PRO A 42 -19.62 -10.35 -2.59
C PRO A 42 -20.27 -11.07 -1.41
N LYS A 43 -21.20 -12.01 -1.66
CA LYS A 43 -21.82 -12.80 -0.60
C LYS A 43 -20.81 -13.65 0.17
N ASP A 44 -19.77 -14.12 -0.51
CA ASP A 44 -18.76 -15.01 0.08
C ASP A 44 -17.82 -14.26 1.04
N TYR A 45 -17.85 -12.93 1.01
CA TYR A 45 -17.01 -12.03 1.80
C TYR A 45 -17.83 -11.16 2.75
N SER A 46 -19.14 -11.41 2.86
CA SER A 46 -20.05 -10.64 3.70
C SER A 46 -19.82 -10.97 5.18
N ALA A 47 -19.65 -9.94 6.02
CA ALA A 47 -19.56 -10.11 7.47
C ALA A 47 -20.43 -9.08 8.20
N ASN A 48 -20.66 -9.31 9.50
CA ASN A 48 -21.53 -8.50 10.36
C ASN A 48 -22.91 -8.23 9.72
N ASP A 49 -23.63 -9.32 9.42
CA ASP A 49 -24.94 -9.31 8.74
C ASP A 49 -24.95 -8.57 7.39
N GLY A 50 -23.78 -8.48 6.74
CA GLY A 50 -23.60 -7.81 5.46
C GLY A 50 -23.40 -6.30 5.56
N SER A 51 -23.07 -5.78 6.74
CA SER A 51 -22.67 -4.39 6.95
C SER A 51 -21.34 -4.06 6.26
N TRP A 52 -20.46 -5.04 6.09
CA TRP A 52 -19.20 -4.87 5.37
C TRP A 52 -18.79 -6.13 4.60
N TYR A 53 -17.86 -5.96 3.67
CA TYR A 53 -17.10 -7.06 3.08
C TYR A 53 -15.75 -7.18 3.77
N VAL A 54 -15.31 -8.39 4.02
CA VAL A 54 -14.02 -8.70 4.64
C VAL A 54 -13.30 -9.78 3.85
N PHE A 55 -11.98 -9.61 3.67
CA PHE A 55 -11.14 -10.59 3.01
C PHE A 55 -9.72 -10.57 3.57
N SER A 56 -9.02 -11.69 3.47
CA SER A 56 -7.58 -11.76 3.73
C SER A 56 -6.79 -11.50 2.45
N ALA A 57 -5.69 -10.76 2.60
CA ALA A 57 -4.85 -10.28 1.51
C ALA A 57 -3.51 -11.03 1.48
N LEU A 58 -2.50 -10.49 2.17
CA LEU A 58 -1.19 -11.10 2.43
C LEU A 58 -1.16 -11.66 3.86
N ASP A 59 -0.13 -12.43 4.21
CA ASP A 59 -0.01 -13.12 5.51
C ASP A 59 -0.33 -12.21 6.71
N GLY A 60 -1.49 -12.45 7.33
CA GLY A 60 -1.96 -11.72 8.51
C GLY A 60 -2.63 -10.36 8.23
N VAL A 61 -2.76 -9.94 6.97
CA VAL A 61 -3.45 -8.70 6.58
C VAL A 61 -4.91 -8.99 6.29
N THR A 62 -5.81 -8.31 7.01
CA THR A 62 -7.26 -8.36 6.81
C THR A 62 -7.75 -7.02 6.28
N CYS A 63 -8.53 -7.05 5.20
CA CYS A 63 -9.07 -5.89 4.53
C CYS A 63 -10.59 -5.85 4.65
N VAL A 64 -11.15 -4.65 4.79
CA VAL A 64 -12.58 -4.40 4.96
C VAL A 64 -13.07 -3.31 4.00
N LEU A 65 -14.27 -3.50 3.45
CA LEU A 65 -15.05 -2.47 2.76
C LEU A 65 -16.38 -2.30 3.47
N ASP A 66 -16.55 -1.18 4.16
CA ASP A 66 -17.78 -0.84 4.87
C ASP A 66 -18.87 -0.37 3.89
N ARG A 67 -20.06 -0.96 3.97
CA ARG A 67 -21.14 -0.68 3.03
C ARG A 67 -22.04 0.48 3.45
N GLY A 68 -21.97 0.92 4.70
CA GLY A 68 -22.73 2.07 5.19
C GLY A 68 -22.05 3.38 4.80
N SER A 69 -20.82 3.56 5.27
CA SER A 69 -19.98 4.75 5.09
C SER A 69 -19.16 4.73 3.79
N GLY A 70 -18.89 3.55 3.22
CA GLY A 70 -17.95 3.40 2.12
C GLY A 70 -16.48 3.59 2.55
N SER A 71 -16.21 3.52 3.86
CA SER A 71 -14.85 3.43 4.38
C SER A 71 -14.23 2.09 3.97
N TYR A 72 -12.93 2.08 3.74
CA TYR A 72 -12.21 0.88 3.35
C TYR A 72 -10.80 0.92 3.93
N GLY A 73 -10.20 -0.25 4.12
CA GLY A 73 -8.87 -0.30 4.68
C GLY A 73 -8.40 -1.71 4.98
N CYS A 74 -7.14 -1.82 5.37
CA CYS A 74 -6.54 -3.07 5.76
C CYS A 74 -5.75 -2.90 7.07
N SER A 75 -5.81 -3.94 7.90
CA SER A 75 -5.10 -4.01 9.18
C SER A 75 -4.22 -5.25 9.23
N GLY A 76 -3.05 -5.15 9.85
CA GLY A 76 -2.12 -6.26 10.01
C GLY A 76 -0.67 -5.84 9.82
N PRO A 77 0.24 -6.79 9.56
CA PRO A 77 1.62 -6.48 9.24
C PRO A 77 1.69 -5.84 7.84
N LEU A 78 1.82 -4.51 7.79
CA LEU A 78 1.93 -3.76 6.54
C LEU A 78 3.42 -3.54 6.20
N PRO A 79 3.99 -4.24 5.19
CA PRO A 79 5.41 -4.14 4.89
C PRO A 79 5.79 -2.70 4.55
N ALA A 80 6.89 -2.21 5.12
CA ALA A 80 7.44 -0.87 4.90
C ALA A 80 6.43 0.30 4.99
N ALA A 81 5.32 0.13 5.71
CA ALA A 81 4.36 1.20 5.89
C ALA A 81 4.97 2.38 6.66
N PRO A 82 4.59 3.63 6.35
CA PRO A 82 5.13 4.81 7.02
C PRO A 82 5.01 4.71 8.54
N ASN A 83 6.10 5.04 9.25
CA ASN A 83 6.17 5.04 10.72
C ASN A 83 5.79 3.69 11.37
N GLY A 84 5.89 2.56 10.65
CA GLY A 84 5.52 1.25 11.17
C GLY A 84 4.02 1.05 11.35
N ALA A 85 3.20 1.81 10.62
CA ALA A 85 1.75 1.69 10.64
C ALA A 85 1.27 0.26 10.40
N ASN A 86 0.24 -0.16 11.12
CA ASN A 86 -0.40 -1.47 10.97
C ASN A 86 -1.86 -1.34 10.47
N LEU A 87 -2.25 -0.13 10.09
CA LEU A 87 -3.57 0.22 9.57
C LEU A 87 -3.40 1.21 8.41
N VAL A 88 -4.08 0.93 7.29
CA VAL A 88 -4.26 1.85 6.17
C VAL A 88 -5.74 1.97 5.89
N THR A 89 -6.26 3.20 5.79
CA THR A 89 -7.69 3.46 5.57
C THR A 89 -7.92 4.57 4.56
N GLY A 90 -8.93 4.41 3.72
CA GLY A 90 -9.52 5.48 2.95
C GLY A 90 -11.01 5.59 3.21
N ASN A 91 -11.63 6.65 2.68
CA ASN A 91 -13.07 6.82 2.68
C ASN A 91 -13.54 7.41 1.35
N VAL A 92 -14.86 7.46 1.15
CA VAL A 92 -15.45 7.87 -0.14
C VAL A 92 -15.06 9.29 -0.55
N GLY A 93 -14.85 10.21 0.41
CA GLY A 93 -14.66 11.65 0.14
C GLY A 93 -13.26 12.20 0.44
N GLY A 94 -12.34 11.37 0.90
CA GLY A 94 -11.04 11.77 1.43
C GLY A 94 -9.91 10.91 0.90
N GLY A 95 -8.68 11.32 1.21
CA GLY A 95 -7.48 10.57 0.87
C GLY A 95 -7.30 9.33 1.75
N VAL A 96 -6.22 8.60 1.47
CA VAL A 96 -5.80 7.46 2.28
C VAL A 96 -4.85 7.91 3.38
N GLY A 97 -5.04 7.36 4.58
CA GLY A 97 -4.21 7.60 5.75
C GLY A 97 -3.62 6.31 6.32
N PHE A 98 -2.47 6.46 6.98
CA PHE A 98 -1.80 5.40 7.74
C PHE A 98 -1.91 5.69 9.23
N ALA A 99 -2.11 4.64 10.02
CA ALA A 99 -2.21 4.73 11.47
C ALA A 99 -1.61 3.48 12.15
N SER A 100 -1.35 3.61 13.45
CA SER A 100 -1.06 2.47 14.32
C SER A 100 -2.23 2.29 15.28
N SER A 101 -2.78 1.08 15.32
CA SER A 101 -3.91 0.72 16.17
C SER A 101 -3.64 -0.59 16.91
N ALA A 102 -4.06 -0.68 18.17
CA ALA A 102 -4.01 -1.92 18.92
C ALA A 102 -5.05 -2.95 18.45
N GLN A 103 -6.05 -2.51 17.68
CA GLN A 103 -7.16 -3.34 17.20
C GLN A 103 -7.33 -3.21 15.68
N PRO A 104 -7.74 -4.28 14.98
CA PRO A 104 -8.07 -4.21 13.56
C PRO A 104 -9.23 -3.24 13.29
N MET A 105 -9.23 -2.67 12.09
CA MET A 105 -10.37 -1.96 11.55
C MET A 105 -11.58 -2.89 11.62
N TYR A 106 -12.60 -2.49 12.36
CA TYR A 106 -13.84 -3.25 12.54
C TYR A 106 -13.74 -4.56 13.35
N GLY A 107 -12.66 -4.73 14.11
CA GLY A 107 -12.46 -5.89 14.97
C GLY A 107 -11.86 -7.09 14.24
N TYR A 108 -11.47 -8.10 15.01
CA TYR A 108 -10.87 -9.31 14.45
C TYR A 108 -11.95 -10.19 13.80
N VAL A 109 -11.72 -10.57 12.54
CA VAL A 109 -12.51 -11.58 11.84
C VAL A 109 -11.64 -12.83 11.72
N GLU A 110 -12.02 -13.87 12.45
CA GLU A 110 -11.34 -15.16 12.35
C GLU A 110 -11.54 -15.75 10.95
N ASN A 111 -10.46 -16.26 10.36
CA ASN A 111 -10.48 -16.95 9.06
C ASN A 111 -11.15 -16.13 7.93
N ALA A 112 -10.85 -14.83 7.84
CA ALA A 112 -11.32 -14.00 6.74
C ALA A 112 -11.00 -14.65 5.37
N PRO A 113 -11.99 -14.83 4.48
CA PRO A 113 -11.81 -15.54 3.23
C PRO A 113 -10.77 -14.85 2.35
N ALA A 114 -9.86 -15.63 1.77
CA ALA A 114 -8.84 -15.08 0.88
C ALA A 114 -9.48 -14.62 -0.43
N LEU A 115 -9.11 -13.44 -0.90
CA LEU A 115 -9.52 -12.97 -2.22
C LEU A 115 -8.63 -13.62 -3.29
N PRO A 116 -9.19 -14.40 -4.25
CA PRO A 116 -8.40 -15.07 -5.27
C PRO A 116 -7.54 -14.10 -6.07
N PRO A 117 -6.37 -14.54 -6.57
CA PRO A 117 -5.60 -13.77 -7.53
C PRO A 117 -6.43 -13.32 -8.74
N ASN A 118 -6.15 -12.11 -9.22
CA ASN A 118 -6.85 -11.44 -10.32
C ASN A 118 -8.35 -11.23 -10.10
N SER A 119 -8.77 -11.10 -8.84
CA SER A 119 -10.15 -10.80 -8.48
C SER A 119 -10.30 -9.56 -7.60
N ARG A 120 -11.51 -8.98 -7.62
CA ARG A 120 -11.84 -7.77 -6.87
C ARG A 120 -13.17 -7.87 -6.13
N LEU A 121 -13.26 -7.13 -5.03
CA LEU A 121 -14.50 -6.75 -4.37
C LEU A 121 -14.72 -5.25 -4.61
N SER A 122 -15.95 -4.91 -4.98
CA SER A 122 -16.32 -3.51 -5.25
C SER A 122 -17.55 -3.13 -4.44
N PHE A 123 -17.54 -1.91 -3.92
CA PHE A 123 -18.69 -1.26 -3.33
C PHE A 123 -18.71 0.23 -3.70
N LYS A 124 -19.77 0.67 -4.38
CA LYS A 124 -19.89 2.03 -4.93
C LYS A 124 -18.65 2.39 -5.78
N THR A 125 -17.88 3.39 -5.36
CA THR A 125 -16.69 3.89 -6.06
C THR A 125 -15.41 3.22 -5.61
N VAL A 126 -15.46 2.38 -4.57
CA VAL A 126 -14.30 1.70 -4.00
C VAL A 126 -14.20 0.29 -4.58
N SER A 127 -13.03 -0.06 -5.09
CA SER A 127 -12.68 -1.41 -5.51
C SER A 127 -11.39 -1.84 -4.83
N CYS A 128 -11.40 -2.98 -4.16
CA CYS A 128 -10.22 -3.64 -3.64
C CYS A 128 -9.98 -4.95 -4.39
N GLY A 129 -8.75 -5.23 -4.77
CA GLY A 129 -8.42 -6.44 -5.50
C GLY A 129 -7.05 -6.98 -5.16
N ASN A 130 -6.87 -8.25 -5.49
CA ASN A 130 -5.61 -8.97 -5.36
C ASN A 130 -5.17 -9.36 -6.77
N ASP A 131 -3.98 -8.93 -7.22
CA ASP A 131 -3.43 -9.33 -8.52
C ASP A 131 -2.60 -10.63 -8.44
N GLY A 132 -2.50 -11.23 -7.26
CA GLY A 132 -1.68 -12.41 -6.97
C GLY A 132 -0.30 -12.07 -6.39
N PHE A 133 0.09 -10.80 -6.38
CA PHE A 133 1.32 -10.30 -5.77
C PHE A 133 1.04 -9.20 -4.74
N ALA A 134 0.14 -8.29 -5.05
CA ALA A 134 -0.25 -7.15 -4.23
C ALA A 134 -1.76 -7.06 -4.08
N THR A 135 -2.18 -6.55 -2.93
CA THR A 135 -3.55 -6.11 -2.69
C THR A 135 -3.62 -4.60 -2.85
N SER A 136 -4.56 -4.12 -3.65
CA SER A 136 -4.75 -2.70 -3.90
C SER A 136 -6.20 -2.31 -3.71
N CYS A 137 -6.43 -1.15 -3.09
CA CYS A 137 -7.75 -0.54 -2.97
C CYS A 137 -7.74 0.84 -3.63
N VAL A 138 -8.72 1.09 -4.50
CA VAL A 138 -8.83 2.32 -5.28
C VAL A 138 -10.23 2.89 -5.13
N ASN A 139 -10.32 4.19 -4.85
CA ASN A 139 -11.54 4.96 -4.93
C ASN A 139 -11.57 5.74 -6.26
N THR A 140 -12.49 5.36 -7.16
CA THR A 140 -12.61 5.99 -8.48
C THR A 140 -13.15 7.42 -8.43
N LEU A 141 -13.71 7.85 -7.30
CA LEU A 141 -14.23 9.22 -7.16
C LEU A 141 -13.11 10.27 -7.18
N ASN A 142 -12.00 9.99 -6.49
CA ASN A 142 -10.89 10.92 -6.31
C ASN A 142 -9.54 10.34 -6.76
N GLN A 143 -9.56 9.14 -7.37
CA GLN A 143 -8.39 8.42 -7.84
C GLN A 143 -7.36 8.12 -6.74
N SER A 144 -7.76 8.19 -5.48
CA SER A 144 -6.90 7.84 -4.36
C SER A 144 -6.94 6.35 -4.08
N GLY A 145 -5.91 5.85 -3.41
CA GLY A 145 -5.84 4.45 -3.07
C GLY A 145 -4.58 4.06 -2.31
N PHE A 146 -4.42 2.76 -2.13
CA PHE A 146 -3.21 2.19 -1.58
C PHE A 146 -2.90 0.85 -2.21
N VAL A 147 -1.64 0.46 -2.08
CA VAL A 147 -1.11 -0.84 -2.48
C VAL A 147 -0.39 -1.44 -1.28
N ILE A 148 -0.62 -2.72 -1.04
CA ILE A 148 0.09 -3.55 -0.06
C ILE A 148 0.73 -4.69 -0.84
N SER A 149 2.05 -4.76 -0.82
CA SER A 149 2.83 -5.84 -1.43
C SER A 149 3.89 -6.34 -0.46
N PRO A 150 4.54 -7.49 -0.74
CA PRO A 150 5.69 -7.94 0.01
C PRO A 150 6.87 -6.94 0.01
N THR A 151 6.95 -6.06 -1.00
CA THR A 151 8.02 -5.07 -1.13
C THR A 151 7.72 -3.75 -0.43
N GLY A 152 6.47 -3.49 -0.07
CA GLY A 152 6.09 -2.31 0.69
C GLY A 152 4.62 -1.95 0.61
N THR A 153 4.26 -0.92 1.36
CA THR A 153 2.91 -0.36 1.41
C THR A 153 2.97 1.13 1.14
N PHE A 154 2.15 1.62 0.22
CA PHE A 154 2.08 3.04 -0.12
C PHE A 154 0.66 3.47 -0.47
N ALA A 155 0.42 4.77 -0.37
CA ALA A 155 -0.82 5.42 -0.77
C ALA A 155 -0.56 6.43 -1.90
N PHE A 156 -1.61 6.74 -2.66
CA PHE A 156 -1.60 7.73 -3.73
C PHE A 156 -2.93 8.47 -3.78
#